data_AF-A0A8S9Z9T1-F1
#
_entry.id   AF-A0A8S9Z9T1-F1
#
_cell.length_a   1.000
_cell.length_b   1.000
_cell.length_c   1.000
_cell.angle_alpha   90.00
_cell.angle_beta   90.00
_cell.angle_gamma   90.00
#
_symmetry.space_group_name_H-M   'P 1'
#
loop_
_entity.id
_entity.type
_entity.pdbx_description
1 polymer ?
#
loop_
_entity_poly.entity_id
_entity_poly.type
_entity_poly.pdbx_seq_one_letter_code
_entity_poly.pdbx_strand_id
1 'polypeptide(L)' 'MLTDKERNDIFNTIKEMKKRGDYDYIALIHRLAFANGGAHYGCAFFGWHREYMKR' A
#
# COMPACT_ATOMS: atom_id res chain seq x y z
N MET A 1 21.51 0.06 0.61
CA MET A 1 20.58 1.15 0.23
C MET A 1 20.34 1.09 -1.26
N LEU A 2 19.17 1.52 -1.72
CA LEU A 2 18.84 1.58 -3.15
C LEU A 2 19.72 2.60 -3.89
N THR A 3 20.10 2.28 -5.11
CA THR A 3 20.74 3.18 -6.07
C THR A 3 19.76 4.24 -6.59
N ASP A 4 20.27 5.29 -7.23
CA ASP A 4 19.44 6.30 -7.89
C ASP A 4 18.50 5.70 -8.93
N LYS A 5 19.00 4.72 -9.69
CA LYS A 5 18.20 4.01 -10.68
C LYS A 5 17.04 3.27 -10.02
N GLU A 6 17.31 2.47 -8.99
CA GLU A 6 16.26 1.71 -8.30
C GLU A 6 15.21 2.62 -7.65
N ARG A 7 15.63 3.75 -7.07
CA ARG A 7 14.69 4.76 -6.52
C ARG A 7 13.79 5.36 -7.60
N ASN A 8 14.37 5.73 -8.75
CA ASN A 8 13.62 6.27 -9.87
C ASN A 8 12.65 5.23 -10.46
N ASP A 9 13.08 3.97 -10.59
CA ASP A 9 12.25 2.89 -11.12
C ASP A 9 11.04 2.61 -10.21
N ILE A 10 11.23 2.57 -8.88
CA ILE A 10 10.14 2.43 -7.91
C ILE A 10 9.16 3.60 -8.02
N PHE A 11 9.66 4.84 -8.02
CA PHE A 11 8.80 6.02 -8.10
C PHE A 11 8.00 6.06 -9.40
N ASN A 12 8.63 5.74 -10.53
CA ASN A 12 7.94 5.68 -11.82
C ASN A 12 6.87 4.59 -11.83
N THR A 13 7.15 3.42 -11.26
CA THR A 13 6.17 2.33 -11.13
C THR A 13 4.94 2.76 -10.33
N ILE A 14 5.14 3.44 -9.18
CA ILE A 14 4.04 3.96 -8.35
C ILE A 14 3.19 4.98 -9.13
N LYS A 15 3.82 5.87 -9.92
CA LYS A 15 3.07 6.81 -10.77
C LYS A 15 2.22 6.09 -11.82
N GLU A 16 2.74 5.05 -12.46
CA GLU A 16 1.96 4.28 -13.44
C GLU A 16 0.81 3.51 -12.77
N MET A 17 1.02 2.95 -11.57
CA MET A 17 -0.05 2.35 -10.77
C MET A 17 -1.15 3.37 -10.44
N LYS A 18 -0.78 4.61 -10.09
CA LYS A 18 -1.73 5.69 -9.85
C LYS A 18 -2.51 6.07 -11.11
N LYS A 19 -1.85 6.19 -12.27
CA LYS A 19 -2.54 6.48 -13.55
C LYS A 19 -3.57 5.42 -13.93
N ARG A 20 -3.29 4.16 -13.61
CA ARG A 20 -4.17 3.01 -13.87
C ARG A 20 -5.28 2.83 -12.82
N GLY A 21 -5.22 3.54 -11.69
CA GLY A 21 -6.18 3.43 -10.59
C GLY A 21 -5.84 2.35 -9.55
N ASP A 22 -4.81 1.52 -9.78
CA ASP A 22 -4.38 0.47 -8.85
C ASP A 22 -4.00 1.04 -7.48
N TYR A 23 -3.29 2.17 -7.46
CA TYR A 23 -2.90 2.86 -6.23
C TYR A 23 -4.12 3.33 -5.41
N ASP A 24 -5.16 3.84 -6.09
CA ASP A 24 -6.38 4.32 -5.44
C ASP A 24 -7.21 3.18 -4.88
N TYR A 25 -7.26 2.06 -5.58
CA TYR A 25 -7.90 0.84 -5.10
C TYR A 25 -7.24 0.32 -3.82
N ILE A 26 -5.90 0.26 -3.79
CA ILE A 26 -5.13 -0.16 -2.61
C ILE A 26 -5.40 0.79 -1.44
N ALA A 27 -5.38 2.12 -1.68
CA ALA A 27 -5.71 3.12 -0.66
C ALA A 27 -7.15 2.98 -0.13
N LEU A 28 -8.12 2.66 -0.99
CA LEU A 28 -9.51 2.43 -0.59
C LEU A 28 -9.63 1.20 0.33
N ILE A 29 -8.95 0.10 0.04
CA ILE A 29 -8.95 -1.10 0.89
C ILE A 29 -8.47 -0.75 2.31
N HIS A 30 -7.39 0.02 2.42
CA HIS A 30 -6.89 0.48 3.71
C HIS A 30 -7.91 1.33 4.47
N ARG A 31 -8.54 2.29 3.79
CA ARG A 31 -9.58 3.14 4.38
C ARG A 31 -10.74 2.32 4.94
N LEU A 32 -11.22 1.31 4.20
CA LEU A 32 -12.30 0.43 4.64
C LEU A 32 -11.88 -0.42 5.84
N ALA A 33 -10.66 -0.97 5.83
CA ALA A 33 -10.14 -1.74 6.95
C ALA A 33 -9.91 -0.90 8.22
N PHE A 34 -9.53 0.38 8.07
CA PHE A 34 -9.50 1.33 9.18
C PHE A 34 -10.90 1.57 9.75
N ALA A 35 -11.88 1.85 8.89
CA ALA A 35 -13.26 2.10 9.31
C ALA A 35 -13.89 0.90 10.07
N ASN A 36 -13.49 -0.32 9.70
CA ASN A 36 -13.93 -1.55 10.35
C ASN A 36 -13.06 -1.96 11.57
N GLY A 37 -12.05 -1.15 11.96
CA GLY A 37 -11.15 -1.44 13.07
C GLY A 37 -10.15 -2.58 12.83
N GLY A 38 -10.06 -3.10 11.61
CA GLY A 38 -9.22 -4.25 11.27
C GLY A 38 -7.76 -3.91 10.99
N ALA A 39 -7.46 -2.67 10.58
CA ALA A 39 -6.11 -2.26 10.21
C ALA A 39 -5.28 -1.71 11.37
N HIS A 40 -5.90 -1.07 12.37
CA HIS A 40 -5.21 -0.31 13.43
C HIS A 40 -5.78 -0.60 14.82
N TYR A 41 -4.99 -0.27 15.85
CA TYR A 41 -5.39 -0.31 17.28
C TYR A 41 -5.78 -1.69 17.84
N GLY A 42 -5.49 -2.77 17.13
CA GLY A 42 -5.78 -4.15 17.56
C GLY A 42 -4.67 -5.14 17.20
N CYS A 43 -4.81 -6.39 17.68
CA CYS A 43 -3.83 -7.46 17.44
C CYS A 43 -3.63 -7.81 15.95
N ALA A 44 -4.59 -7.45 15.10
CA ALA A 44 -4.52 -7.65 13.66
C ALA A 44 -3.54 -6.70 12.94
N PHE A 45 -3.06 -5.62 13.58
CA PHE A 45 -2.24 -4.57 12.93
C PHE A 45 -1.12 -5.13 12.05
N PHE A 46 -0.25 -5.98 12.61
CA PHE A 46 0.90 -6.52 11.87
C PHE A 46 0.48 -7.54 10.80
N GLY A 47 -0.50 -8.40 11.09
CA GLY A 47 -0.99 -9.40 10.14
C GLY A 47 -1.67 -8.74 8.94
N TRP A 48 -2.52 -7.75 9.20
CA TRP A 48 -3.24 -7.01 8.18
C TRP A 48 -2.27 -6.25 7.27
N HIS A 49 -1.31 -5.50 7.83
CA HIS A 49 -0.34 -4.77 7.01
C HIS A 49 0.62 -5.69 6.24
N ARG A 50 1.01 -6.84 6.82
CA ARG A 50 1.81 -7.85 6.10
C ARG A 50 1.08 -8.36 4.85
N GLU A 51 -0.21 -8.61 4.93
CA GLU A 51 -1.00 -9.02 3.78
C GLU A 51 -1.28 -7.86 2.83
N TYR A 52 -1.50 -6.65 3.35
CA TYR A 52 -1.72 -5.44 2.56
C TYR A 52 -0.54 -5.14 1.63
N MET A 53 0.70 -5.25 2.13
CA MET A 53 1.92 -4.98 1.36
C MET A 53 2.19 -5.95 0.21
N LYS A 54 1.40 -7.04 0.06
CA LYS A 54 1.50 -7.96 -1.07
C LYS A 54 0.67 -7.53 -2.29
N ARG A 55 -0.09 -6.44 -2.18
CA ARG A 55 -1.03 -5.94 -3.20
C ARG A 55 -0.45 -4.74 -3.95
#